data_AF-A0AAU0NUW5-F1
#
_entry.id   AF-A0AAU0NUW5-F1
#
_cell.length_a   1.000
_cell.length_b   1.000
_cell.length_c   1.000
_cell.angle_alpha   90.00
_cell.angle_beta   90.00
_cell.angle_gamma   90.00
#
_symmetry.space_group_name_H-M   'P 1'
#
loop_
_entity.id
_entity.type
_entity.pdbx_description
1 polymer ?
#
loop_
_entity_poly.entity_id
_entity_poly.type
_entity_poly.pdbx_seq_one_letter_code
_entity_poly.pdbx_strand_id
1 'polypeptide(L)' 'MAIEQVKSNPLENAKELPFKMGDKRWPQEEGWVKMQSIVKNSDGSQTVVHFDYNKVTGAFDDFKFK' A
#
# COMPACT_ATOMS: atom_id res chain seq x y z
N MET A 1 3.97 2.25 18.59
CA MET A 1 2.76 1.75 17.92
C MET A 1 2.62 2.49 16.59
N ALA A 2 3.26 1.98 15.54
CA ALA A 2 3.15 2.55 14.18
C ALA A 2 2.58 1.50 13.20
N ILE A 3 2.96 0.23 13.39
CA ILE A 3 2.53 -0.89 12.54
C ILE A 3 1.03 -1.20 12.70
N GLU A 4 0.44 -1.02 13.89
CA GLU A 4 -0.99 -1.30 14.13
C GLU A 4 -1.93 -0.32 13.42
N GLN A 5 -1.50 0.92 13.22
CA GLN A 5 -2.31 1.93 12.54
C GLN A 5 -2.37 1.67 11.03
N VAL A 6 -1.27 1.18 10.44
CA VAL A 6 -1.23 0.76 9.02
C VAL A 6 -2.08 -0.47 8.76
N LYS A 7 -2.13 -1.41 9.72
CA LYS A 7 -2.98 -2.61 9.60
C LYS A 7 -4.48 -2.31 9.71
N SER A 8 -4.86 -1.26 10.45
CA SER A 8 -6.27 -0.97 10.71
C SER A 8 -6.97 -0.33 9.51
N ASN A 9 -6.30 0.54 8.74
CA ASN A 9 -6.86 1.10 7.52
C ASN A 9 -5.78 1.63 6.56
N PRO A 10 -5.08 0.75 5.83
CA PRO A 10 -3.95 1.16 4.98
C PRO A 10 -4.37 2.11 3.85
N LEU A 11 -5.66 2.14 3.48
CA LEU A 11 -6.23 2.94 2.40
C LEU A 11 -6.51 4.40 2.76
N GLU A 12 -6.61 4.76 4.05
CA GLU A 12 -7.10 6.08 4.49
C GLU A 12 -6.25 7.26 3.97
N ASN A 13 -4.97 7.01 3.73
CA ASN A 13 -4.04 7.97 3.10
C ASN A 13 -3.25 7.34 1.94
N ALA A 14 -3.79 6.26 1.36
CA ALA A 14 -3.15 5.60 0.23
C ALA A 14 -3.44 6.32 -1.09
N LYS A 15 -2.43 6.40 -1.95
CA LYS A 15 -2.54 6.86 -3.33
C LYS A 15 -2.02 5.78 -4.27
N GLU A 16 -2.69 5.65 -5.42
CA GLU A 16 -2.22 4.84 -6.53
C GLU A 16 -0.99 5.49 -7.13
N LEU A 17 0.10 4.72 -7.18
CA LEU A 17 1.26 5.12 -7.95
C LEU A 17 0.96 4.78 -9.41
N PRO A 18 1.20 5.69 -10.36
CA PRO A 18 1.05 5.43 -11.79
C PRO A 18 2.19 4.55 -12.30
N PHE A 19 2.30 3.34 -11.74
CA PHE A 19 3.31 2.34 -12.04
C PHE A 19 2.63 1.17 -12.72
N LYS A 20 3.12 0.79 -13.91
CA LYS A 20 2.68 -0.44 -14.57
C LYS A 20 3.25 -1.64 -13.82
N MET A 21 2.36 -2.50 -13.31
CA MET A 21 2.80 -3.77 -12.72
C MET A 21 3.40 -4.66 -13.80
N GLY A 22 4.73 -4.85 -13.72
CA GLY A 22 5.47 -5.78 -14.56
C GLY A 22 5.75 -7.13 -13.89
N ASP A 23 5.46 -7.25 -12.60
CA ASP A 23 5.67 -8.49 -11.85
C ASP A 23 4.54 -9.48 -12.15
N LYS A 24 4.93 -10.72 -12.49
CA LYS A 24 3.97 -11.79 -12.81
C LYS A 24 3.15 -12.25 -11.61
N ARG A 25 3.59 -11.93 -10.39
CA ARG A 25 2.87 -12.27 -9.16
C ARG A 25 1.67 -11.35 -8.90
N TRP A 26 1.73 -10.11 -9.38
CA TRP A 26 0.69 -9.10 -9.19
C TRP A 26 0.34 -8.45 -10.54
N PRO A 27 -0.27 -9.21 -11.47
CA PRO A 27 -0.55 -8.70 -12.81
C PRO A 27 -1.64 -7.63 -12.78
N GLN A 28 -1.39 -6.53 -13.51
CA GLN A 28 -2.34 -5.43 -13.62
C GLN A 28 -3.69 -5.86 -14.23
N GLU A 29 -3.67 -6.85 -15.13
CA GLU A 29 -4.86 -7.42 -15.77
C GLU A 29 -5.80 -8.09 -14.76
N GLU A 30 -5.26 -8.64 -13.66
CA GLU A 30 -6.06 -9.19 -12.55
C GLU A 30 -6.46 -8.11 -11.53
N GLY A 31 -6.16 -6.83 -11.81
CA GLY A 31 -6.57 -5.69 -10.99
C GLY A 31 -5.56 -5.25 -9.93
N TRP A 32 -4.33 -5.77 -9.96
CA TRP A 32 -3.27 -5.37 -9.04
C TRP A 32 -2.67 -4.01 -9.40
N VAL A 33 -2.50 -3.16 -8.38
CA VAL A 33 -1.88 -1.83 -8.47
C VAL A 33 -0.90 -1.61 -7.32
N LYS A 34 0.10 -0.76 -7.55
CA LYS A 34 1.03 -0.33 -6.49
C LYS A 34 0.42 0.85 -5.75
N MET A 35 0.27 0.71 -4.44
CA MET A 35 -0.24 1.76 -3.56
C MET A 35 0.89 2.33 -2.70
N GLN A 36 0.78 3.60 -2.37
CA GLN A 36 1.61 4.26 -1.36
C GLN A 36 0.71 4.92 -0.32
N SER A 37 0.86 4.56 0.94
CA SER A 37 0.24 5.23 2.08
C SER A 37 1.28 5.96 2.91
N ILE A 38 0.95 7.17 3.35
CA ILE A 38 1.82 7.98 4.21
C ILE A 38 1.17 8.07 5.58
N VAL A 39 1.87 7.55 6.58
CA VAL A 39 1.36 7.44 7.95
C VAL A 39 2.14 8.44 8.79
N LYS A 40 1.44 9.43 9.35
CA LYS A 40 2.02 10.35 10.33
C LYS A 40 1.98 9.71 11.71
N ASN A 41 3.16 9.53 12.31
CA ASN A 41 3.30 9.03 13.67
C ASN A 41 3.06 10.17 14.67
N SER A 42 2.72 9.81 15.91
CA SER A 42 2.47 10.77 16.99
C SER A 42 3.69 11.60 17.39
N ASP A 43 4.89 11.16 17.04
CA ASP A 43 6.15 11.89 17.23
C ASP A 43 6.44 12.92 16.11
N GLY A 44 5.55 13.03 15.12
CA GLY A 44 5.70 13.93 13.97
C GLY A 44 6.48 13.33 12.80
N SER A 45 7.06 12.14 12.95
CA SER A 45 7.69 11.42 11.84
C SER A 45 6.66 10.88 10.85
N GLN A 46 7.08 10.66 9.61
CA GLN A 46 6.25 10.08 8.56
C GLN A 46 6.84 8.74 8.16
N THR A 47 6.01 7.71 8.14
CA THR A 47 6.35 6.39 7.60
C THR A 47 5.67 6.25 6.26
N VAL A 48 6.45 5.92 5.23
CA VAL A 48 5.92 5.66 3.90
C VAL A 48 5.77 4.16 3.74
N VAL A 49 4.56 3.73 3.45
CA VAL A 49 4.23 2.33 3.24
C VAL A 49 3.89 2.12 1.78
N HIS A 50 4.64 1.26 1.12
CA HIS A 50 4.30 0.74 -0.20
C HIS A 50 3.67 -0.63 -0.04
N PHE A 51 2.62 -0.91 -0.79
CA PHE A 51 1.97 -2.22 -0.81
C PHE A 51 1.28 -2.45 -2.14
N ASP A 52 1.03 -3.71 -2.45
CA ASP A 52 0.29 -4.12 -3.62
C ASP A 52 -1.15 -4.34 -3.22
N TYR A 53 -2.06 -3.80 -4.01
CA TYR A 53 -3.49 -3.87 -3.75
C TYR A 53 -4.22 -4.34 -4.99
N ASN A 54 -5.03 -5.37 -4.83
CA ASN A 54 -5.92 -5.83 -5.87
C ASN A 54 -7.27 -5.12 -5.75
N LYS A 55 -7.61 -4.27 -6.72
CA LYS A 55 -8.87 -3.50 -6.71
C LYS A 55 -10.10 -4.36 -6.99
N VAL A 56 -9.93 -5.56 -7.53
CA VAL A 56 -11.01 -6.50 -7.84
C VAL A 56 -11.35 -7.35 -6.63
N THR A 57 -10.34 -7.92 -5.96
CA THR A 57 -10.54 -8.83 -4.82
C THR A 57 -10.48 -8.12 -3.46
N GLY A 58 -9.93 -6.90 -3.41
CA GLY A 58 -9.64 -6.20 -2.16
C GLY A 58 -8.44 -6.77 -1.40
N ALA A 59 -7.65 -7.65 -2.02
CA ALA A 59 -6.48 -8.27 -1.40
C ALA A 59 -5.31 -7.29 -1.30
N PHE A 60 -4.51 -7.45 -0.25
CA PHE A 60 -3.28 -6.69 -0.01
C PHE A 60 -2.07 -7.63 0.04
N ASP A 61 -0.94 -7.18 -0.50
CA ASP A 61 0.32 -7.94 -0.53
C ASP A 61 1.56 -7.00 -0.55
N ASP A 62 2.77 -7.55 -0.45
CA ASP A 62 4.07 -6.86 -0.58
C ASP A 62 4.22 -5.56 0.25
N PHE A 63 3.84 -5.60 1.52
CA PHE A 63 4.02 -4.45 2.41
C PHE A 63 5.51 -4.13 2.65
N LYS A 64 5.92 -2.92 2.28
CA LYS A 64 7.25 -2.37 2.48
C LYS A 64 7.17 -1.04 3.21
N PHE A 65 7.89 -0.96 4.33
CA PHE A 65 7.93 0.21 5.19
C PHE A 65 9.27 0.93 4.97
N LYS A 66 9.22 2.22 4.66
CA LYS A 66 10.37 3.10 4.46
C LYS A 66 10.27 4.35 5.32
#